data_AF-B3CU88-F1
#
_entry.id   AF-B3CU88-F1
#
_cell.length_a   1.000
_cell.length_b   1.000
_cell.length_c   1.000
_cell.angle_alpha   90.00
_cell.angle_beta   90.00
_cell.angle_gamma   90.00
#
_symmetry.space_group_name_H-M   'P 1'
#
loop_
_entity.id
_entity.type
_entity.pdbx_description
1 polymer ?
#
loop_
_entity_poly.entity_id
_entity_poly.type
_entity_poly.pdbx_seq_one_letter_code
_entity_poly.pdbx_strand_id
1 'polypeptide(L)'
;MEVACTVAEYSFETDTIITAILHDTIKDTTLTKEKIAKVFGVKIAEQVFDLTRIRNNKKISSREMIKILRQQNKKDLLLIKLCDRLHNIQTVFIKSDEKRQKIIIETEQEFIPLARHLKLSKIADKLSGYCLLNTYLE
;
A
#
# COMPACT_ATOMS: atom_id res chain seq x y z
N MET A 1 5.60 11.31 -2.25
CA MET A 1 6.95 10.94 -2.76
C MET A 1 7.62 9.87 -1.91
N GLU A 2 7.57 9.95 -0.57
CA GLU A 2 8.25 9.00 0.33
C GLU A 2 7.98 7.51 0.03
N VAL A 3 6.73 7.17 -0.31
CA VAL A 3 6.36 5.79 -0.69
C VAL A 3 7.13 5.32 -1.93
N ALA A 4 7.20 6.14 -2.99
CA ALA A 4 7.92 5.79 -4.21
C ALA A 4 9.43 5.65 -3.98
N CYS A 5 10.02 6.51 -3.14
CA CYS A 5 11.42 6.37 -2.72
C CYS A 5 11.67 5.06 -1.99
N THR A 6 10.78 4.67 -1.08
CA THR A 6 10.89 3.39 -0.37
C THR A 6 10.75 2.21 -1.33
N VAL A 7 9.80 2.27 -2.28
CA VAL A 7 9.62 1.21 -3.30
C VAL A 7 10.88 1.06 -4.16
N ALA A 8 11.56 2.16 -4.50
CA ALA A 8 12.79 2.16 -5.27
C ALA A 8 13.97 1.45 -4.59
N GLU A 9 13.92 1.23 -3.27
CA GLU A 9 14.91 0.40 -2.57
C GLU A 9 14.75 -1.10 -2.86
N TYR A 10 13.59 -1.53 -3.36
CA TYR A 10 13.23 -2.95 -3.55
C TYR A 10 12.87 -3.32 -4.99
N SER A 11 12.51 -2.34 -5.83
CA SER A 11 12.16 -2.55 -7.23
C SER A 11 12.76 -1.45 -8.10
N PHE A 12 13.41 -1.84 -9.20
CA PHE A 12 14.00 -0.92 -10.19
C PHE A 12 13.16 -0.82 -11.47
N GLU A 13 11.99 -1.46 -11.50
CA GLU A 13 11.09 -1.44 -12.64
C GLU A 13 10.41 -0.07 -12.77
N THR A 14 10.58 0.57 -13.92
CA THR A 14 10.09 1.93 -14.17
C THR A 14 8.57 2.02 -13.97
N ASP A 15 7.80 1.04 -14.47
CA ASP A 15 6.34 0.99 -14.32
C ASP A 15 5.91 0.93 -12.84
N THR A 16 6.66 0.19 -12.02
CA THR A 16 6.39 0.06 -10.58
C THR A 16 6.64 1.38 -9.86
N ILE A 17 7.71 2.10 -10.21
CA ILE A 17 8.00 3.42 -9.63
C ILE A 17 6.94 4.45 -10.05
N ILE A 18 6.57 4.49 -11.33
CA ILE A 18 5.51 5.39 -11.81
C ILE A 18 4.19 5.07 -11.09
N THR A 19 3.84 3.79 -10.98
CA THR A 19 2.64 3.35 -10.25
C THR A 19 2.70 3.78 -8.78
N ALA A 20 3.85 3.66 -8.12
CA ALA A 20 4.03 4.09 -6.73
C ALA A 20 3.86 5.60 -6.56
N ILE A 21 4.28 6.41 -7.53
CA ILE A 21 4.07 7.85 -7.54
C ILE A 21 2.56 8.17 -7.68
N LEU A 22 1.84 7.39 -8.49
CA LEU A 22 0.44 7.63 -8.83
C LEU A 22 -0.58 6.92 -7.92
N HIS A 23 -0.15 6.09 -6.96
CA HIS A 23 -1.02 5.10 -6.31
C HIS A 23 -2.31 5.66 -5.65
N ASP A 24 -2.26 6.89 -5.14
CA ASP A 24 -3.40 7.55 -4.48
C ASP A 24 -4.09 8.61 -5.36
N THR A 25 -3.58 8.89 -6.57
CA THR A 25 -4.11 9.99 -7.40
C THR A 25 -5.54 9.78 -7.83
N ILE A 26 -5.96 8.53 -8.09
CA ILE A 26 -7.36 8.23 -8.45
C ILE A 26 -8.32 8.48 -7.28
N LYS A 27 -7.84 8.32 -6.03
CA LYS A 27 -8.67 8.47 -4.83
C LYS A 27 -8.72 9.93 -4.35
N ASP A 28 -7.58 10.61 -4.40
CA ASP A 28 -7.39 11.88 -3.71
C ASP A 28 -7.41 13.10 -4.67
N THR A 29 -7.59 12.87 -5.98
CA THR A 29 -7.65 13.94 -6.99
C THR A 29 -8.75 13.70 -8.03
N THR A 30 -8.91 14.63 -8.98
CA THR A 30 -9.83 14.50 -10.13
C THR A 30 -9.22 13.73 -11.32
N LEU A 31 -8.05 13.10 -11.12
CA LEU A 31 -7.39 12.30 -12.14
C LEU A 31 -8.14 10.98 -12.33
N THR A 32 -8.46 10.63 -13.58
CA THR A 32 -9.18 9.40 -13.91
C THR A 32 -8.25 8.35 -14.50
N LYS A 33 -8.69 7.09 -14.50
CA LYS A 33 -7.95 5.98 -15.11
C LYS A 33 -7.65 6.27 -16.59
N GLU A 34 -8.59 6.86 -17.32
CA GLU A 34 -8.46 7.21 -18.73
C GLU A 34 -7.39 8.28 -18.95
N LYS A 35 -7.30 9.27 -18.05
CA LYS A 35 -6.25 10.30 -18.11
C LYS A 35 -4.87 9.69 -17.85
N ILE A 36 -4.75 8.78 -16.87
CA ILE A 36 -3.50 8.06 -16.61
C ILE A 36 -3.10 7.23 -17.83
N ALA A 37 -4.05 6.51 -18.44
CA ALA A 37 -3.79 5.67 -19.61
C ALA A 37 -3.28 6.46 -20.82
N LYS A 38 -3.78 7.68 -21.02
CA LYS A 38 -3.34 8.57 -22.10
C LYS A 38 -1.89 9.02 -21.96
N VAL A 39 -1.40 9.20 -20.73
CA VAL A 39 -0.06 9.76 -20.46
C VAL A 39 0.97 8.66 -20.21
N PHE A 40 0.60 7.63 -19.45
CA PHE A 40 1.52 6.60 -18.96
C PHE A 40 1.22 5.21 -19.53
N GLY A 41 0.18 5.07 -20.37
CA GLY A 41 -0.20 3.80 -20.97
C GLY A 41 -1.18 2.98 -20.13
N VAL A 42 -1.85 2.03 -20.78
CA VAL A 42 -2.94 1.22 -20.21
C VAL A 42 -2.47 0.39 -19.02
N LYS A 43 -1.28 -0.22 -19.11
CA LYS A 43 -0.71 -1.06 -18.05
C LYS A 43 -0.58 -0.32 -16.72
N ILE A 44 0.00 0.88 -16.73
CA ILE A 44 0.16 1.70 -15.52
C ILE A 44 -1.21 2.15 -14.99
N ALA A 45 -2.12 2.55 -15.88
CA ALA A 45 -3.48 2.91 -15.47
C ALA A 45 -4.24 1.75 -14.79
N GLU A 46 -4.07 0.53 -15.28
CA GLU A 46 -4.60 -0.68 -14.63
C GLU A 46 -3.96 -0.94 -13.28
N GLN A 47 -2.63 -0.86 -13.19
CA GLN A 47 -1.90 -1.03 -11.94
C GLN A 47 -2.34 -0.02 -10.87
N VAL A 48 -2.44 1.26 -11.21
CA VAL A 48 -2.93 2.30 -10.29
C VAL A 48 -4.39 2.06 -9.89
N PHE A 49 -5.24 1.65 -10.84
CA PHE A 49 -6.63 1.31 -10.53
C PHE A 49 -6.74 0.10 -9.60
N ASP A 50 -5.91 -0.92 -9.80
CA ASP A 50 -5.88 -2.12 -8.95
C ASP A 50 -5.47 -1.82 -7.51
N LEU A 51 -4.64 -0.79 -7.30
CA LEU A 51 -4.27 -0.27 -5.98
C LEU A 51 -5.40 0.47 -5.27
N THR A 52 -6.47 0.85 -5.99
CA THR A 52 -7.68 1.37 -5.35
C THR A 52 -8.43 0.24 -4.65
N ARG A 53 -8.98 0.51 -3.47
CA ARG A 53 -9.81 -0.46 -2.73
C ARG A 53 -11.25 -0.53 -3.24
N ILE A 54 -11.53 -0.07 -4.47
CA ILE A 54 -12.88 0.00 -5.02
C ILE A 54 -13.07 -1.14 -6.01
N ARG A 55 -14.10 -1.95 -5.80
CA ARG A 55 -14.54 -3.01 -6.72
C ARG A 55 -16.06 -2.96 -6.83
N ASN A 56 -16.59 -2.88 -8.05
CA ASN A 56 -18.04 -2.80 -8.31
C ASN A 56 -18.75 -1.76 -7.43
N ASN A 57 -18.19 -0.54 -7.33
CA ASN A 57 -18.66 0.55 -6.48
C ASN A 57 -18.72 0.26 -4.97
N LYS A 58 -18.06 -0.80 -4.49
CA LYS A 58 -17.92 -1.12 -3.07
C LYS A 58 -16.46 -1.03 -2.64
N LYS A 59 -16.23 -0.52 -1.43
CA LYS A 59 -14.91 -0.48 -0.80
C LYS A 59 -14.61 -1.82 -0.14
N ILE A 60 -13.62 -2.55 -0.64
CA ILE A 60 -13.19 -3.84 -0.09
C ILE A 60 -12.22 -3.65 1.09
N SER A 61 -12.07 -4.69 1.91
CA SER A 61 -11.07 -4.73 3.00
C SER A 61 -9.63 -4.78 2.44
N SER A 62 -8.60 -4.38 3.22
CA SER A 62 -7.22 -4.56 2.76
C SER A 62 -6.86 -6.04 2.66
N ARG A 63 -7.38 -6.89 3.58
CA ARG A 63 -7.25 -8.35 3.52
C ARG A 63 -7.71 -8.90 2.18
N GLU A 64 -8.90 -8.49 1.74
CA GLU A 64 -9.49 -8.93 0.47
C GLU A 64 -8.67 -8.43 -0.73
N MET A 65 -8.26 -7.17 -0.73
CA MET A 65 -7.38 -6.62 -1.76
C MET A 65 -6.06 -7.39 -1.85
N ILE A 66 -5.39 -7.64 -0.72
CA ILE A 66 -4.13 -8.38 -0.67
C ILE A 66 -4.33 -9.80 -1.21
N LYS A 67 -5.43 -10.47 -0.83
CA LYS A 67 -5.77 -11.79 -1.35
C LYS A 67 -5.91 -11.80 -2.87
N ILE A 68 -6.67 -10.85 -3.43
CA ILE A 68 -6.87 -10.72 -4.89
C ILE A 68 -5.53 -10.49 -5.59
N LEU A 69 -4.73 -9.53 -5.13
CA LEU A 69 -3.43 -9.22 -5.76
C LEU A 69 -2.45 -10.40 -5.68
N ARG A 70 -2.46 -11.17 -4.59
CA ARG A 70 -1.66 -12.39 -4.44
C ARG A 70 -2.09 -13.47 -5.44
N GLN A 71 -3.40 -13.72 -5.56
CA GLN A 71 -3.93 -14.70 -6.52
C GLN A 71 -3.59 -14.33 -7.97
N GLN A 72 -3.51 -13.03 -8.26
CA GLN A 72 -3.12 -12.50 -9.57
C GLN A 72 -1.59 -12.37 -9.76
N ASN A 73 -0.77 -12.81 -8.80
CA ASN A 73 0.69 -12.68 -8.82
C ASN A 73 1.21 -11.23 -9.00
N LYS A 74 0.45 -10.22 -8.55
CA LYS A 74 0.80 -8.79 -8.65
C LYS A 74 1.72 -8.36 -7.50
N LYS A 75 2.94 -8.91 -7.47
CA LYS A 75 3.91 -8.67 -6.38
C LYS A 75 4.33 -7.20 -6.26
N ASP A 76 4.50 -6.49 -7.37
CA ASP A 76 4.87 -5.07 -7.35
C ASP A 76 3.79 -4.19 -6.70
N LEU A 77 2.51 -4.50 -6.94
CA LEU A 77 1.41 -3.77 -6.31
C LEU A 77 1.31 -4.06 -4.81
N LEU A 78 1.59 -5.30 -4.41
CA LEU A 78 1.68 -5.66 -3.00
C LEU A 78 2.84 -4.95 -2.31
N LEU A 79 4.00 -4.81 -2.96
CA LEU A 79 5.13 -4.01 -2.48
C LEU A 79 4.72 -2.55 -2.27
N ILE A 80 4.06 -1.92 -3.25
CA ILE A 80 3.58 -0.53 -3.12
C ILE A 80 2.63 -0.40 -1.93
N LYS A 81 1.65 -1.29 -1.78
CA LYS A 81 0.74 -1.27 -0.62
C LYS A 81 1.46 -1.47 0.71
N LEU A 82 2.53 -2.25 0.73
CA LEU A 82 3.32 -2.49 1.92
C LEU A 82 4.14 -1.25 2.30
N CYS A 83 4.77 -0.58 1.33
CA CYS A 83 5.50 0.67 1.54
C CYS A 83 4.56 1.81 1.98
N ASP A 84 3.39 1.92 1.35
CA ASP A 84 2.31 2.82 1.77
C ASP A 84 1.89 2.53 3.23
N ARG A 85 1.72 1.25 3.60
CA ARG A 85 1.42 0.89 4.98
C ARG A 85 2.52 1.30 5.96
N LEU A 86 3.79 1.09 5.60
CA LEU A 86 4.92 1.49 6.43
C LEU A 86 4.90 2.99 6.72
N HIS A 87 4.66 3.81 5.69
CA HIS A 87 4.52 5.26 5.87
C HIS A 87 3.29 5.62 6.73
N ASN A 88 2.17 4.93 6.55
CA ASN A 88 0.96 5.16 7.36
C ASN A 88 1.16 4.84 8.85
N ILE A 89 1.89 3.77 9.19
CA ILE A 89 2.13 3.44 10.60
C ILE A 89 3.20 4.35 11.22
N GLN A 90 4.18 4.80 10.42
CA GLN A 90 5.16 5.82 10.84
C GLN A 90 4.50 7.13 11.26
N THR A 91 3.41 7.51 10.60
CA THR A 91 2.68 8.76 10.84
C THR A 91 1.37 8.53 11.61
N VAL A 92 1.22 7.39 12.31
CA VAL A 92 -0.07 7.03 12.93
C VAL A 92 -0.44 7.93 14.11
N PHE A 93 0.54 8.57 14.75
CA PHE A 93 0.35 9.44 15.91
C PHE A 93 -0.47 10.71 15.62
N ILE A 94 -0.50 11.18 14.37
CA ILE A 94 -1.34 12.34 13.97
C ILE A 94 -2.80 11.95 13.66
N LYS A 95 -3.16 10.67 13.75
CA LYS A 95 -4.52 10.19 13.49
C LYS A 95 -5.32 10.10 14.78
N SER A 96 -6.65 10.16 14.66
CA SER A 96 -7.58 9.88 15.76
C SER A 96 -7.39 8.45 16.29
N ASP A 97 -7.72 8.22 17.56
CA ASP A 97 -7.47 6.95 18.24
C ASP A 97 -8.15 5.76 17.53
N GLU A 98 -9.40 5.93 17.10
CA GLU A 98 -10.11 4.90 16.32
C GLU A 98 -9.36 4.53 15.03
N LYS A 99 -8.85 5.53 14.30
CA LYS A 99 -8.09 5.30 13.06
C LYS A 99 -6.73 4.69 13.36
N ARG A 100 -6.07 5.10 14.45
CA ARG A 100 -4.79 4.57 14.90
C ARG A 100 -4.90 3.10 15.22
N GLN A 101 -5.84 2.71 16.08
CA GLN A 101 -6.11 1.32 16.44
C GLN A 101 -6.40 0.46 15.21
N LYS A 102 -7.24 0.96 14.29
CA LYS A 102 -7.52 0.27 13.03
C LYS A 102 -6.26 0.06 12.17
N ILE A 103 -5.38 1.06 12.07
CA ILE A 103 -4.12 0.95 11.31
C ILE A 103 -3.21 -0.09 11.96
N ILE A 104 -3.06 -0.09 13.28
CA ILE A 104 -2.19 -1.02 14.01
C ILE A 104 -2.69 -2.46 13.82
N ILE A 105 -3.96 -2.73 14.12
CA ILE A 105 -4.57 -4.06 13.98
C ILE A 105 -4.45 -4.58 12.54
N GLU A 106 -4.76 -3.74 11.55
CA GLU A 106 -4.64 -4.13 10.14
C GLU A 106 -3.18 -4.38 9.74
N THR A 107 -2.24 -3.63 10.29
CA THR A 107 -0.80 -3.83 10.06
C THR A 107 -0.34 -5.19 10.58
N GLU A 108 -0.71 -5.51 11.82
CA GLU A 108 -0.34 -6.76 12.48
C GLU A 108 -0.92 -7.98 11.77
N GLN A 109 -2.21 -7.92 11.45
CA GLN A 109 -2.93 -9.08 10.92
C GLN A 109 -2.68 -9.30 9.42
N GLU A 110 -2.44 -8.25 8.64
CA GLU A 110 -2.38 -8.35 7.17
C GLU A 110 -1.00 -8.03 6.59
N PHE A 111 -0.40 -6.92 7.03
CA PHE A 111 0.78 -6.38 6.36
C PHE A 111 2.10 -7.00 6.85
N ILE A 112 2.22 -7.35 8.13
CA ILE A 112 3.38 -8.10 8.64
C ILE A 112 3.46 -9.50 7.98
N PRO A 113 2.37 -10.30 7.92
CA PRO A 113 2.39 -11.56 7.18
C PRO A 113 2.69 -11.39 5.69
N LEU A 114 2.17 -10.32 5.07
CA LEU A 114 2.46 -10.00 3.67
C LEU A 114 3.96 -9.71 3.45
N ALA A 115 4.58 -8.89 4.32
CA ALA A 115 6.02 -8.59 4.24
C ALA A 115 6.86 -9.88 4.31
N ARG A 116 6.53 -10.78 5.25
CA ARG A 116 7.19 -12.08 5.38
C ARG A 116 6.99 -12.95 4.13
N HIS A 117 5.78 -12.96 3.58
CA HIS A 117 5.47 -13.70 2.35
C HIS A 117 6.29 -13.20 1.14
N LEU A 118 6.51 -11.88 1.05
CA LEU A 118 7.37 -11.26 0.03
C LEU A 118 8.87 -11.37 0.34
N LYS A 119 9.25 -12.04 1.45
CA LYS A 119 10.64 -12.16 1.95
C LYS A 119 11.30 -10.81 2.27
N LEU A 120 10.50 -9.82 2.68
CA LEU A 120 10.95 -8.48 3.06
C LEU A 120 11.09 -8.36 4.59
N SER A 121 11.99 -9.16 5.18
CA SER A 121 12.12 -9.27 6.65
C SER A 121 12.37 -7.92 7.32
N LYS A 122 13.24 -7.07 6.74
CA LYS A 122 13.51 -5.72 7.26
C LYS A 122 12.25 -4.86 7.37
N ILE A 123 11.32 -4.96 6.42
CA ILE A 123 10.04 -4.24 6.48
C ILE A 123 9.13 -4.87 7.54
N ALA A 124 9.07 -6.20 7.60
CA ALA A 124 8.29 -6.90 8.62
C ALA A 124 8.71 -6.50 10.05
N ASP A 125 10.02 -6.40 10.28
CA ASP A 125 10.57 -6.01 11.58
C ASP A 125 10.26 -4.55 11.90
N LYS A 126 10.41 -3.63 10.93
CA LYS A 126 10.02 -2.22 11.09
C LYS A 126 8.54 -2.08 11.44
N LEU A 127 7.65 -2.75 10.69
CA LEU A 127 6.20 -2.73 10.96
C LEU A 127 5.88 -3.26 12.36
N SER A 128 6.50 -4.38 12.75
CA SER A 128 6.33 -4.96 14.10
C SER A 128 6.77 -3.98 15.18
N GLY A 129 7.91 -3.32 14.98
CA GLY A 129 8.42 -2.30 15.90
C GLY A 129 7.47 -1.12 16.08
N TYR A 130 6.90 -0.60 14.98
CA TYR A 130 5.91 0.48 15.07
C TYR A 130 4.61 0.04 15.74
N CYS A 131 4.13 -1.19 15.49
CA CYS A 131 2.96 -1.72 16.19
C CYS A 131 3.21 -1.76 17.70
N LEU A 132 4.33 -2.37 18.15
CA LEU A 132 4.68 -2.46 19.56
C LEU A 132 4.76 -1.07 20.21
N LEU A 133 5.49 -0.12 19.61
CA LEU A 133 5.64 1.23 20.15
C LEU A 133 4.29 1.93 20.38
N ASN A 134 3.30 1.71 19.51
CA ASN A 134 2.00 2.37 19.63
C ASN A 134 1.02 1.62 20.56
N THR A 135 1.29 0.36 20.90
CA THR A 135 0.50 -0.41 21.88
C THR A 135 0.90 -0.10 23.33
N TYR A 136 2.14 0.35 23.58
CA TYR A 136 2.66 0.67 24.91
C TYR A 136 2.57 2.16 25.30
N LEU A 137 1.95 3.00 24.46
CA LEU A 137 1.79 4.45 24.70
C LEU A 137 0.37 4.83 25.17
N GLU A 138 -0.47 3.85 25.51
CA GLU A 138 -1.74 4.00 26.24
C GLU A 138 -1.55 3.66 27.73
#